data_AF-A0A932FQ16-F1
#
_entry.id   AF-A0A932FQ16-F1
#
_cell.length_a   1.000
_cell.length_b   1.000
_cell.length_c   1.000
_cell.angle_alpha   90.00
_cell.angle_beta   90.00
_cell.angle_gamma   90.00
#
_symmetry.space_group_name_H-M   'P 1'
#
loop_
_entity.id
_entity.type
_entity.pdbx_description
1 polymer ?
#
loop_
_entity_poly.entity_id
_entity_poly.type
_entity_poly.pdbx_seq_one_letter_code
_entity_poly.pdbx_strand_id
1 'polypeptide(L)'
;MSSQTVGGISRGIIVAEVVAEERGGRMPVFAVRSVDGQLGLVAARNRADAVERLDEFANFEGCPMRELPELMLLLDMNDEGQFTLEHLGEEMDVAIRTFAYPLVEKAFDNVLDQQEAGQRDAIDQKERTPTQKALIRRAVEAERDRVQRKQMAEPLTERGREVKRQLDLPTSLLRKQERRVARAVLKREEVPKDPRKRH
;
A
#
# COMPACT_ATOMS: atom_id res chain seq x y z
N MET A 1 26.09 26.54 23.30
CA MET A 1 24.88 25.88 23.81
C MET A 1 23.94 25.80 22.62
N SER A 2 24.02 24.77 21.76
CA SER A 2 23.52 23.40 21.96
C SER A 2 22.01 23.44 22.26
N SER A 3 21.07 22.74 21.62
CA SER A 3 20.99 21.82 20.47
C SER A 3 19.49 21.44 20.41
N GLN A 4 18.87 21.41 19.21
CA GLN A 4 17.81 20.51 18.68
C GLN A 4 16.59 20.12 19.58
N THR A 5 15.37 19.87 19.10
CA THR A 5 15.00 18.92 18.03
C THR A 5 13.53 19.10 17.58
N VAL A 6 13.33 19.42 16.30
CA VAL A 6 12.53 18.68 15.30
C VAL A 6 11.34 17.85 15.83
N GLY A 7 10.13 18.32 15.55
CA GLY A 7 8.90 17.52 15.58
C GLY A 7 8.23 17.57 14.21
N GLY A 8 8.78 16.84 13.24
CA GLY A 8 8.16 16.67 11.93
C GLY A 8 6.88 15.87 12.07
N ILE A 9 5.74 16.51 11.85
CA ILE A 9 4.45 15.83 11.71
C ILE A 9 4.50 15.12 10.36
N SER A 10 4.57 13.79 10.39
CA SER A 10 4.49 12.96 9.19
C SER A 10 3.13 13.19 8.53
N ARG A 11 3.11 13.97 7.45
CA ARG A 11 1.93 14.18 6.60
C ARG A 11 1.62 12.89 5.86
N GLY A 12 0.55 12.20 6.25
CA GLY A 12 -0.03 11.11 5.45
C GLY A 12 -1.00 11.71 4.45
N ILE A 13 -0.65 11.68 3.16
CA ILE A 13 -1.61 11.95 2.09
C ILE A 13 -2.30 10.61 1.80
N ILE A 14 -3.62 10.55 2.00
CA ILE A 14 -4.44 9.44 1.50
C ILE A 14 -5.08 9.94 0.21
N VAL A 15 -4.53 9.54 -0.94
CA VAL A 15 -5.20 9.72 -2.24
C VAL A 15 -6.02 8.45 -2.49
N ALA A 16 -7.33 8.57 -2.37
CA ALA A 16 -8.25 7.50 -2.78
C ALA A 16 -8.75 7.82 -4.20
N GLU A 17 -8.13 7.22 -5.21
CA GLU A 17 -8.68 7.21 -6.56
C GLU A 17 -9.66 6.03 -6.68
N VAL A 18 -10.94 6.29 -6.47
CA VAL A 18 -12.01 5.29 -6.74
C VAL A 18 -12.47 5.49 -8.18
N VAL A 19 -11.74 4.92 -9.14
CA VAL A 19 -12.30 4.70 -10.48
C VAL A 19 -13.04 3.38 -10.42
N ALA A 20 -14.36 3.41 -10.29
CA ALA A 20 -15.19 2.20 -10.36
C ALA A 20 -16.21 2.33 -11.49
N GLU A 21 -15.75 2.18 -12.74
CA GLU A 21 -16.49 1.50 -13.80
C GLU A 21 -15.60 1.32 -15.04
N GLU A 22 -14.99 0.15 -15.20
CA GLU A 22 -14.69 -0.36 -16.54
C GLU A 22 -15.70 -1.46 -16.86
N ARG A 23 -16.38 -1.28 -18.00
CA ARG A 23 -17.45 -2.12 -18.54
C ARG A 23 -17.19 -3.62 -18.34
N GLY A 24 -17.82 -4.24 -17.34
CA GLY A 24 -17.96 -5.70 -17.26
C GLY A 24 -17.60 -6.43 -15.95
N GLY A 25 -17.28 -5.74 -14.84
CA GLY A 25 -17.10 -6.42 -13.55
C GLY A 25 -16.59 -5.52 -12.41
N ARG A 26 -16.73 -6.00 -11.17
CA ARG A 26 -16.19 -5.31 -9.98
C ARG A 26 -14.66 -5.28 -10.03
N MET A 27 -14.06 -4.09 -10.08
CA MET A 27 -12.60 -3.95 -9.95
C MET A 27 -12.19 -4.11 -8.48
N PRO A 28 -11.28 -5.04 -8.14
CA PRO A 28 -10.89 -5.26 -6.76
C PRO A 28 -10.04 -4.10 -6.23
N VAL A 29 -10.16 -3.87 -4.92
CA VAL A 29 -9.36 -2.90 -4.19
C VAL A 29 -8.34 -3.66 -3.35
N PHE A 30 -7.08 -3.26 -3.43
CA PHE A 30 -5.99 -3.84 -2.67
C PHE A 30 -5.54 -2.88 -1.57
N ALA A 31 -5.41 -3.40 -0.36
CA ALA A 31 -4.70 -2.76 0.74
C ALA A 31 -3.29 -3.32 0.84
N VAL A 32 -2.31 -2.44 1.00
CA VAL A 32 -0.91 -2.81 1.18
C VAL A 32 -0.30 -2.07 2.36
N ARG A 33 0.45 -2.81 3.18
CA ARG A 33 1.15 -2.27 4.34
C ARG A 33 2.63 -2.15 3.99
N SER A 34 3.18 -0.94 3.95
CA SER A 34 4.61 -0.72 3.67
C SER A 34 5.49 -1.19 4.83
N VAL A 35 6.81 -1.12 4.70
CA VAL A 35 7.71 -1.30 5.85
C VAL A 35 7.64 -0.10 6.82
N ASP A 36 7.43 1.11 6.30
CA ASP A 36 7.59 2.37 7.06
C ASP A 36 6.38 2.80 7.92
N GLY A 37 5.34 2.00 8.05
CA GLY A 37 4.12 2.38 8.79
C GLY A 37 2.91 2.69 7.91
N GLN A 38 3.11 2.96 6.62
CA GLN A 38 2.06 3.43 5.72
C GLN A 38 1.13 2.31 5.25
N LEU A 39 -0.10 2.71 4.93
CA LEU A 39 -1.13 1.91 4.29
C LEU A 39 -1.45 2.55 2.92
N GLY A 40 -1.31 1.77 1.85
CA GLY A 40 -1.79 2.13 0.52
C GLY A 40 -3.07 1.40 0.20
N LEU A 41 -4.03 2.09 -0.43
CA LEU A 41 -5.25 1.51 -0.98
C LEU A 41 -5.32 1.83 -2.47
N VAL A 42 -5.59 0.83 -3.31
CA VAL A 42 -5.65 1.04 -4.77
C VAL A 42 -6.63 0.09 -5.44
N ALA A 43 -7.45 0.61 -6.34
CA ALA A 43 -8.21 -0.22 -7.26
C ALA A 43 -7.31 -0.71 -8.40
N ALA A 44 -7.24 -2.02 -8.62
CA ALA A 44 -6.36 -2.61 -9.64
C ALA A 44 -6.90 -3.96 -10.11
N ARG A 45 -6.44 -4.44 -11.26
CA ARG A 45 -6.92 -5.72 -11.82
C ARG A 45 -6.39 -6.94 -11.08
N ASN A 46 -5.21 -6.81 -10.46
CA ASN A 46 -4.53 -7.84 -9.70
C ASN A 46 -3.41 -7.21 -8.84
N ARG A 47 -2.77 -8.02 -8.00
CA ARG A 47 -1.69 -7.57 -7.10
C ARG A 47 -0.50 -6.93 -7.82
N ALA A 48 -0.12 -7.42 -9.00
CA ALA A 48 1.00 -6.82 -9.74
C ALA A 48 0.59 -5.42 -10.23
N ASP A 49 -0.58 -5.30 -10.83
CA ASP A 49 -1.16 -4.02 -11.27
C ASP A 49 -1.30 -3.02 -10.10
N ALA A 50 -1.65 -3.50 -8.91
CA ALA A 50 -1.70 -2.68 -7.69
C ALA A 50 -0.33 -2.10 -7.29
N VAL A 51 0.72 -2.92 -7.31
CA VAL A 51 2.10 -2.45 -7.02
C VAL A 51 2.53 -1.41 -8.05
N GLU A 52 2.24 -1.64 -9.33
CA GLU A 52 2.63 -0.71 -10.40
C GLU A 52 1.94 0.65 -10.28
N ARG A 53 0.65 0.66 -9.92
CA ARG A 53 -0.10 1.91 -9.70
C ARG A 53 0.38 2.66 -8.46
N LEU A 54 0.72 1.95 -7.40
CA LEU A 54 1.20 2.57 -6.16
C LEU A 54 2.64 3.08 -6.24
N ASP A 55 3.39 2.70 -7.28
CA ASP A 55 4.76 3.15 -7.53
C ASP A 55 4.88 4.67 -7.67
N GLU A 56 3.79 5.35 -8.00
CA GLU A 56 3.71 6.82 -8.00
C GLU A 56 4.01 7.45 -6.64
N PHE A 57 3.77 6.70 -5.55
CA PHE A 57 3.99 7.16 -4.19
C PHE A 57 5.20 6.50 -3.54
N ALA A 58 5.36 5.18 -3.72
CA ALA A 58 6.48 4.40 -3.22
C ALA A 58 6.50 3.01 -3.86
N ASN A 59 7.68 2.36 -3.86
CA ASN A 59 7.75 0.97 -4.27
C ASN A 59 7.23 0.03 -3.17
N PHE A 60 6.02 -0.50 -3.38
CA PHE A 60 5.39 -1.48 -2.49
C PHE A 60 5.68 -2.95 -2.85
N GLU A 61 6.64 -3.20 -3.75
CA GLU A 61 7.00 -4.55 -4.14
C GLU A 61 7.51 -5.37 -2.93
N GLY A 62 6.98 -6.59 -2.79
CA GLY A 62 7.29 -7.48 -1.67
C GLY A 62 6.56 -7.15 -0.36
N CYS A 63 5.82 -6.04 -0.28
CA CYS A 63 5.04 -5.69 0.91
C CYS A 63 3.81 -6.61 1.08
N PRO A 64 3.36 -6.87 2.33
CA PRO A 64 2.10 -7.56 2.59
C PRO A 64 0.93 -6.81 1.96
N MET A 65 0.15 -7.54 1.16
CA MET A 65 -1.00 -7.00 0.44
C MET A 65 -2.20 -7.93 0.58
N ARG A 66 -3.40 -7.37 0.69
CA ARG A 66 -4.66 -8.11 0.72
C ARG A 66 -5.69 -7.39 -0.14
N GLU A 67 -6.53 -8.17 -0.81
CA GLU A 67 -7.74 -7.63 -1.42
C GLU A 67 -8.75 -7.29 -0.32
N LEU A 68 -9.43 -6.15 -0.44
CA LEU A 68 -10.48 -5.75 0.48
C LEU A 68 -11.85 -6.22 -0.04
N PRO A 69 -12.70 -6.80 0.83
CA PRO A 69 -14.02 -7.27 0.46
C PRO A 69 -14.99 -6.13 0.13
N GLU A 70 -14.70 -4.92 0.59
CA GLU A 70 -15.44 -3.66 0.35
C GLU A 70 -14.54 -2.46 0.65
N LEU A 71 -14.92 -1.28 0.15
CA LEU A 71 -14.24 -0.02 0.42
C LEU A 71 -15.31 1.03 0.77
N MET A 72 -15.24 1.58 1.98
CA MET A 72 -16.09 2.67 2.45
C MET A 72 -15.20 3.78 3.01
N LEU A 73 -15.35 4.99 2.49
CA LEU A 73 -14.58 6.15 2.94
C LEU A 73 -15.57 7.32 3.13
N LEU A 74 -15.56 7.90 4.32
CA LEU A 74 -16.18 9.19 4.58
C LEU A 74 -15.08 10.24 4.66
N LEU A 75 -15.14 11.21 3.77
CA LEU A 75 -14.17 12.31 3.69
C LEU A 75 -14.88 13.60 4.08
N ASP A 76 -14.22 14.39 4.92
CA ASP A 76 -14.63 15.75 5.22
C ASP A 76 -13.74 16.73 4.44
N MET A 77 -14.29 17.88 4.06
CA MET A 77 -13.54 18.95 3.39
C MET A 77 -13.43 20.13 4.33
N ASN A 78 -12.21 20.54 4.63
CA ASN A 78 -11.99 21.73 5.46
C ASN A 78 -12.16 23.04 4.66
N ASP A 79 -12.17 24.17 5.37
CA ASP A 79 -12.32 25.51 4.78
C ASP A 79 -11.18 25.91 3.80
N GLU A 80 -10.07 25.17 3.80
CA GLU A 80 -8.95 25.34 2.86
C GLU A 80 -9.11 24.48 1.59
N GLY A 81 -10.21 23.72 1.47
CA GLY A 81 -10.48 22.80 0.36
C GLY A 81 -9.67 21.49 0.42
N GLN A 82 -9.09 21.15 1.57
CA GLN A 82 -8.36 19.89 1.78
C GLN A 82 -9.29 18.83 2.34
N PHE A 83 -9.14 17.60 1.86
CA PHE A 83 -9.90 16.46 2.37
C PHE A 83 -9.18 15.78 3.53
N THR A 84 -9.93 15.46 4.58
CA THR A 84 -9.49 14.59 5.68
C THR A 84 -10.34 13.34 5.71
N LEU A 85 -9.72 12.22 6.06
CA LEU A 85 -10.45 10.98 6.29
C LEU A 85 -11.14 11.05 7.65
N GLU A 86 -12.46 10.97 7.65
CA GLU A 86 -13.28 11.00 8.87
C GLU A 86 -13.52 9.57 9.37
N HIS A 87 -14.07 8.69 8.51
CA HIS A 87 -14.38 7.30 8.85
C HIS A 87 -14.06 6.32 7.72
N LEU A 88 -13.63 5.11 8.09
CA LEU A 88 -13.39 3.98 7.18
C LEU A 88 -14.56 2.98 7.15
N GLY A 89 -15.65 3.23 7.88
CA GLY A 89 -16.68 2.22 8.19
C GLY A 89 -16.14 1.19 9.19
N GLU A 90 -16.96 0.76 10.15
CA GLU A 90 -16.51 -0.09 11.27
C GLU A 90 -15.88 -1.41 10.80
N GLU A 91 -16.57 -2.13 9.91
CA GLU A 91 -16.11 -3.42 9.38
C GLU A 91 -14.79 -3.30 8.61
N MET A 92 -14.65 -2.26 7.79
CA MET A 92 -13.42 -2.03 7.03
C MET A 92 -12.26 -1.55 7.92
N ASP A 93 -12.54 -0.76 8.95
CA ASP A 93 -11.54 -0.31 9.93
C ASP A 93 -10.98 -1.51 10.71
N VAL A 94 -11.85 -2.39 11.21
CA VAL A 94 -11.46 -3.67 11.82
C VAL A 94 -10.68 -4.54 10.83
N ALA A 95 -11.17 -4.67 9.59
CA ALA A 95 -10.51 -5.47 8.57
C ALA A 95 -9.09 -4.96 8.24
N ILE A 96 -8.91 -3.64 8.17
CA ILE A 96 -7.61 -3.01 7.96
C ILE A 96 -6.72 -3.21 9.17
N ARG A 97 -7.17 -2.93 10.40
CA ARG A 97 -6.33 -3.11 11.59
C ARG A 97 -5.92 -4.56 11.79
N THR A 98 -6.83 -5.50 11.62
CA THR A 98 -6.54 -6.94 11.71
C THR A 98 -5.46 -7.38 10.72
N PHE A 99 -5.48 -6.85 9.49
CA PHE A 99 -4.51 -7.19 8.45
C PHE A 99 -3.19 -6.43 8.57
N ALA A 100 -3.29 -5.10 8.62
CA ALA A 100 -2.18 -4.17 8.45
C ALA A 100 -1.52 -3.80 9.78
N TYR A 101 -2.27 -3.85 10.89
CA TYR A 101 -1.82 -3.41 12.21
C TYR A 101 -2.26 -4.36 13.36
N PRO A 102 -2.05 -5.69 13.27
CA PRO A 102 -2.60 -6.67 14.20
C PRO A 102 -2.15 -6.49 15.66
N LEU A 103 -0.97 -5.93 15.94
CA LEU A 103 -0.56 -5.66 17.33
C LEU A 103 -1.33 -4.47 17.91
N VAL A 104 -1.68 -3.50 17.07
CA VAL A 104 -2.51 -2.35 17.44
C VAL A 104 -3.94 -2.82 17.68
N GLU A 105 -4.47 -3.73 16.86
CA GLU A 105 -5.80 -4.32 17.09
C GLU A 105 -5.88 -5.02 18.45
N LYS A 106 -4.91 -5.89 18.75
CA LYS A 106 -4.82 -6.55 20.07
C LYS A 106 -4.71 -5.55 21.22
N ALA A 107 -4.03 -4.43 21.02
CA ALA A 107 -3.96 -3.38 22.02
C ALA A 107 -5.32 -2.73 22.26
N PHE A 108 -6.13 -2.54 21.21
CA PHE A 108 -7.51 -2.08 21.35
C PHE A 108 -8.38 -3.08 22.11
N ASP A 109 -8.31 -4.36 21.76
CA ASP A 109 -9.04 -5.42 22.47
C ASP A 109 -8.70 -5.42 23.97
N ASN A 110 -7.41 -5.36 24.32
CA ASN A 110 -6.97 -5.30 25.71
C ASN A 110 -7.47 -4.04 26.45
N VAL A 111 -7.60 -2.91 25.75
CA VAL A 111 -8.15 -1.67 26.34
C VAL A 111 -9.65 -1.81 26.58
N LEU A 112 -10.38 -2.46 25.67
CA LEU A 112 -11.81 -2.73 25.78
C LEU A 112 -12.09 -3.76 26.90
N ASP A 113 -11.29 -4.80 27.02
CA ASP A 113 -11.42 -5.83 28.07
C ASP A 113 -11.18 -5.26 29.48
N GLN A 114 -10.40 -4.18 29.59
CA GLN A 114 -10.17 -3.45 30.84
C GLN A 114 -11.33 -2.51 31.21
N GLN A 115 -12.35 -2.38 30.36
CA GLN A 115 -13.54 -1.60 30.69
C GLN A 115 -14.51 -2.42 31.53
N GLU A 116 -15.11 -1.78 32.54
CA GLU A 116 -16.20 -2.38 33.30
C GLU A 116 -17.40 -2.67 32.39
N ALA A 117 -18.10 -3.77 32.66
CA ALA A 117 -19.27 -4.21 31.89
C ALA A 117 -20.39 -3.15 31.97
N GLY A 118 -20.41 -2.23 31.00
CA GLY A 118 -21.36 -1.11 30.95
C GLY A 118 -20.84 0.13 30.21
N GLN A 119 -19.54 0.23 29.92
CA GLN A 119 -18.92 1.36 29.17
C GLN A 119 -18.30 0.93 27.83
N ARG A 120 -18.78 -0.19 27.26
CA ARG A 120 -18.26 -0.75 26.01
C ARG A 120 -18.54 0.10 24.78
N ASP A 121 -19.44 1.08 24.91
CA ASP A 121 -19.76 2.01 23.84
C ASP A 121 -18.72 3.13 23.83
N ALA A 122 -17.72 2.95 22.97
CA ALA A 122 -16.82 3.96 22.42
C ALA A 122 -16.31 5.04 23.40
N ILE A 123 -15.20 4.73 24.10
CA ILE A 123 -14.34 5.81 24.61
C ILE A 123 -13.82 6.59 23.39
N ASP A 124 -14.27 7.84 23.22
CA ASP A 124 -13.66 8.81 22.31
C ASP A 124 -12.14 8.77 22.55
N GLN A 125 -11.31 8.79 21.50
CA GLN A 125 -9.85 8.79 21.63
C GLN A 125 -9.34 9.80 22.68
N LYS A 126 -10.09 10.88 22.89
CA LYS A 126 -9.86 11.92 23.90
C LYS A 126 -10.00 11.41 25.34
N GLU A 127 -10.93 10.51 25.62
CA GLU A 127 -11.29 10.02 26.96
C GLU A 127 -10.42 8.85 27.46
N ARG A 128 -9.52 8.31 26.63
CA ARG A 128 -8.60 7.22 27.05
C ARG A 128 -7.64 7.67 28.16
N THR A 129 -7.45 6.82 29.15
CA THR A 129 -6.49 7.05 30.25
C THR A 129 -5.05 7.09 29.71
N PRO A 130 -4.11 7.76 30.42
CA PRO A 130 -2.70 7.77 30.04
C PRO A 130 -2.11 6.36 29.88
N THR A 131 -2.51 5.41 30.74
CA THR A 131 -2.07 4.01 30.68
C THR A 131 -2.55 3.31 29.41
N GLN A 132 -3.82 3.48 29.04
CA GLN A 132 -4.38 2.93 27.79
C GLN A 132 -3.69 3.54 26.56
N LYS A 133 -3.46 4.86 26.56
CA LYS A 133 -2.71 5.56 25.50
C LYS A 133 -1.27 5.04 25.38
N ALA A 134 -0.60 4.78 26.49
CA ALA A 134 0.76 4.22 26.50
C ALA A 134 0.82 2.79 25.94
N LEU A 135 -0.19 1.96 26.25
CA LEU A 135 -0.30 0.60 25.72
C LEU A 135 -0.46 0.61 24.20
N ILE A 136 -1.36 1.44 23.66
CA ILE A 136 -1.55 1.61 22.22
C ILE A 136 -0.27 2.13 21.55
N ARG A 137 0.39 3.14 22.14
CA ARG A 137 1.64 3.69 21.58
C ARG A 137 2.73 2.63 21.45
N ARG A 138 2.92 1.81 22.48
CA ARG A 138 3.88 0.71 22.46
C ARG A 138 3.55 -0.31 21.37
N ALA A 139 2.26 -0.60 21.16
CA ALA A 139 1.82 -1.47 20.09
C ALA A 139 2.09 -0.86 18.70
N VAL A 140 1.87 0.44 18.52
CA VAL A 140 2.21 1.15 17.27
C VAL A 140 3.71 1.09 16.97
N GLU A 141 4.56 1.27 17.98
CA GLU A 141 6.01 1.14 17.83
C GLU A 141 6.41 -0.28 17.41
N ALA A 142 5.91 -1.30 18.12
CA ALA A 142 6.16 -2.69 17.75
C ALA A 142 5.64 -3.05 16.35
N GLU A 143 4.52 -2.46 15.93
CA GLU A 143 3.92 -2.69 14.62
C GLU A 143 4.73 -2.05 13.48
N ARG A 144 5.45 -0.96 13.75
CA ARG A 144 6.37 -0.36 12.76
C ARG A 144 7.53 -1.30 12.44
N ASP A 145 8.04 -2.01 13.43
CA ASP A 145 9.19 -2.90 13.26
C ASP A 145 8.83 -4.30 12.72
N ARG A 146 7.54 -4.65 12.70
CA ARG A 146 7.07 -6.01 12.40
C ARG A 146 7.18 -6.38 10.91
N VAL A 147 6.96 -5.43 10.01
CA VAL A 147 6.74 -5.72 8.59
C VAL A 147 8.07 -5.78 7.84
N GLN A 148 8.28 -6.86 7.09
CA GLN A 148 9.42 -7.04 6.20
C GLN A 148 8.95 -7.31 4.77
N ARG A 149 9.71 -6.80 3.79
CA ARG A 149 9.46 -7.11 2.38
C ARG A 149 9.82 -8.56 2.09
N LYS A 150 8.96 -9.26 1.35
CA LYS A 150 9.29 -10.56 0.76
C LYS A 150 10.33 -10.37 -0.34
N GLN A 151 11.22 -11.35 -0.49
CA GLN A 151 12.13 -11.38 -1.62
C GLN A 151 11.32 -11.57 -2.91
N MET A 152 11.61 -10.73 -3.90
CA MET A 152 10.93 -10.74 -5.18
C MET A 152 11.90 -11.20 -6.27
N ALA A 153 11.34 -11.72 -7.35
CA ALA A 153 12.15 -12.16 -8.47
C ALA A 153 12.88 -10.95 -9.09
N GLU A 154 14.07 -11.19 -9.64
CA GLU A 154 14.88 -10.15 -10.28
C GLU A 154 14.40 -9.87 -11.72
N PRO A 155 14.69 -8.67 -12.28
CA PRO A 155 14.59 -8.41 -13.71
C PRO A 155 15.35 -9.45 -14.55
N LEU A 156 14.90 -9.68 -15.79
CA LEU A 156 15.41 -10.75 -16.65
C LEU A 156 16.82 -10.45 -17.16
N THR A 157 17.16 -9.18 -17.32
CA THR A 157 18.41 -8.72 -17.91
C THR A 157 19.31 -8.03 -16.87
N GLU A 158 20.61 -7.99 -17.14
CA GLU A 158 21.56 -7.22 -16.32
C GLU A 158 21.22 -5.73 -16.31
N ARG A 159 20.86 -5.19 -17.48
CA ARG A 159 20.42 -3.79 -17.58
C ARG A 159 19.15 -3.54 -16.77
N GLY A 160 18.20 -4.48 -16.77
CA GLY A 160 17.01 -4.41 -15.92
C GLY A 160 17.35 -4.36 -14.44
N ARG A 161 18.29 -5.21 -13.98
CA ARG A 161 18.80 -5.19 -12.60
C ARG A 161 19.47 -3.86 -12.24
N GLU A 162 20.23 -3.30 -13.17
CA GLU A 162 20.86 -1.99 -12.97
C GLU A 162 19.83 -0.87 -12.81
N VAL A 163 18.84 -0.80 -13.72
CA VAL A 163 17.76 0.20 -13.66
C VAL A 163 16.96 0.06 -12.37
N LYS A 164 16.66 -1.17 -11.94
CA LYS A 164 15.98 -1.43 -10.67
C LYS A 164 16.74 -0.81 -9.48
N ARG A 165 18.06 -1.00 -9.42
CA ARG A 165 18.88 -0.44 -8.34
C ARG A 165 18.93 1.09 -8.34
N GLN A 166 18.80 1.70 -9.51
CA GLN A 166 18.86 3.16 -9.67
C GLN A 166 17.53 3.84 -9.36
N LEU A 167 16.41 3.22 -9.76
CA LEU A 167 15.09 3.85 -9.76
C LEU A 167 14.08 3.21 -8.80
N ASP A 168 14.46 2.11 -8.14
CA ASP A 168 13.61 1.29 -7.27
C ASP A 168 12.27 0.87 -7.91
N LEU A 169 12.25 0.66 -9.23
CA LEU A 169 11.03 0.29 -9.95
C LEU A 169 10.56 -1.15 -9.62
N PRO A 170 9.24 -1.41 -9.64
CA PRO A 170 8.67 -2.74 -9.57
C PRO A 170 9.24 -3.66 -10.65
N THR A 171 9.58 -4.90 -10.29
CA THR A 171 10.12 -5.85 -11.26
C THR A 171 9.10 -6.17 -12.36
N SER A 172 7.79 -6.13 -12.06
CA SER A 172 6.76 -6.37 -13.07
C SER A 172 6.80 -5.35 -14.21
N LEU A 173 7.02 -4.06 -13.92
CA LEU A 173 7.20 -3.01 -14.93
C LEU A 173 8.43 -3.25 -15.79
N LEU A 174 9.56 -3.52 -15.14
CA LEU A 174 10.82 -3.78 -15.84
C LEU A 174 10.68 -4.99 -16.77
N ARG A 175 10.09 -6.08 -16.30
CA ARG A 175 9.87 -7.30 -17.11
C ARG A 175 8.92 -7.06 -18.28
N LYS A 176 7.89 -6.23 -18.12
CA LYS A 176 7.00 -5.83 -19.23
C LYS A 176 7.81 -5.13 -20.32
N GLN A 177 8.69 -4.20 -19.93
CA GLN A 177 9.53 -3.48 -20.89
C GLN A 177 10.58 -4.37 -21.56
N GLU A 178 11.26 -5.23 -20.79
CA GLU A 178 12.22 -6.20 -21.32
C GLU A 178 11.57 -7.10 -22.38
N ARG A 179 10.39 -7.65 -22.09
CA ARG A 179 9.64 -8.49 -23.05
C ARG A 179 9.24 -7.72 -24.30
N ARG A 180 8.84 -6.45 -24.16
CA ARG A 180 8.48 -5.59 -25.30
C ARG A 180 9.67 -5.38 -26.22
N VAL A 181 10.83 -5.06 -25.67
CA VAL A 181 12.07 -4.88 -26.43
C VAL A 181 12.51 -6.19 -27.08
N ALA A 182 12.53 -7.30 -26.33
CA ALA A 182 12.90 -8.61 -26.86
C ALA A 182 12.05 -9.02 -28.08
N ARG A 183 10.72 -8.82 -28.00
CA ARG A 183 9.81 -9.07 -29.14
C ARG A 183 10.13 -8.19 -30.34
N ALA A 184 10.48 -6.93 -30.12
CA ALA A 184 10.84 -6.01 -31.21
C ALA A 184 12.14 -6.42 -31.91
N VAL A 185 13.12 -6.92 -31.15
CA VAL A 185 14.38 -7.45 -31.70
C VAL A 185 14.12 -8.72 -32.52
N LEU A 186 13.40 -9.69 -31.95
CA LEU A 186 13.11 -10.95 -32.65
C LEU A 186 12.39 -10.73 -33.98
N LYS A 187 11.40 -9.82 -34.03
CA LYS A 187 10.71 -9.47 -35.29
C LYS A 187 11.62 -8.88 -36.37
N ARG A 188 12.74 -8.24 -35.98
CA ARG A 188 13.72 -7.69 -36.93
C ARG A 188 14.63 -8.78 -37.49
N GLU A 189 14.91 -9.80 -36.69
CA GLU A 189 15.74 -10.96 -37.07
C GLU A 189 14.96 -11.99 -37.91
N GLU A 190 13.62 -12.08 -37.76
CA GLU A 190 12.75 -12.99 -38.52
C GLU A 190 12.59 -12.66 -40.03
N VAL A 191 13.52 -11.92 -40.66
CA VAL A 191 13.52 -11.70 -42.12
C VAL A 191 14.71 -12.40 -42.79
N PRO A 192 14.58 -13.67 -43.19
CA PRO A 192 15.24 -14.14 -44.39
C PRO A 192 14.46 -13.59 -45.58
N LYS A 193 15.03 -12.62 -46.31
CA LYS A 193 14.61 -12.41 -47.70
C LYS A 193 14.92 -13.71 -48.44
N ASP A 194 13.88 -14.44 -48.84
CA ASP A 194 14.03 -15.57 -49.75
C ASP A 194 14.85 -15.11 -50.95
N PRO A 195 16.08 -15.62 -51.15
CA PRO A 195 16.93 -15.20 -52.25
C PRO A 195 16.35 -15.59 -53.62
N ARG A 196 15.25 -16.36 -53.67
CA ARG A 196 14.64 -16.86 -54.92
C ARG A 196 13.60 -15.93 -55.55
N LYS A 197 13.31 -14.76 -54.97
CA LYS A 197 12.37 -13.76 -55.54
C LYS A 197 13.08 -12.52 -56.10
N ARG A 198 14.16 -12.73 -56.86
CA ARG A 198 14.72 -11.72 -57.77
C ARG A 198 14.83 -12.32 -59.17
N HIS A 199 13.73 -12.31 -59.91
CA HIS A 199 13.70 -12.39 -61.36
C HIS A 199 12.57 -11.48 -61.85
#